data_AF-A0AA50UF77-F1
#
_entry.id   AF-A0AA50UF77-F1
#
_cell.length_a   1.000
_cell.length_b   1.000
_cell.length_c   1.000
_cell.angle_alpha   90.00
_cell.angle_beta   90.00
_cell.angle_gamma   90.00
#
_symmetry.space_group_name_H-M   'P 1'
#
loop_
_entity.id
_entity.type
_entity.pdbx_description
1 polymer ?
#
loop_
_entity_poly.entity_id
_entity_poly.type
_entity_poly.pdbx_seq_one_letter_code
_entity_poly.pdbx_strand_id
1 'polypeptide(L)' 'TFPAECIEASVPTGDKRRRLTRADVAPVDAWRIMMALKSGLLAETCWALDILNILLFDDNCIPYFGL' A
#
# COMPACT_ATOMS: atom_id res chain seq x y z
N THR A 1 5.05 -7.64 37.12
CA THR A 1 5.85 -7.71 35.88
C THR A 1 5.99 -9.16 35.50
N PHE A 2 5.63 -9.51 34.26
CA PHE A 2 5.81 -10.87 33.75
C PHE A 2 7.28 -11.10 33.36
N PRO A 3 7.80 -12.34 33.44
CA PRO A 3 9.16 -12.69 32.97
C PRO A 3 9.37 -12.32 31.50
N ALA A 4 10.61 -12.01 31.10
CA ALA A 4 10.89 -11.54 29.73
C ALA A 4 10.60 -12.59 28.65
N GLU A 5 10.67 -13.87 29.02
CA GLU A 5 10.33 -15.02 28.16
C GLU A 5 8.81 -15.31 28.06
N CYS A 6 7.97 -14.62 28.82
CA CYS A 6 6.51 -14.77 28.74
C CYS A 6 5.94 -13.94 27.57
N ILE A 7 4.91 -14.48 26.91
CA ILE A 7 4.19 -13.77 25.84
C ILE A 7 3.59 -12.44 26.35
N GLU A 8 3.20 -12.37 27.63
CA GLU A 8 2.66 -11.16 28.27
C GLU A 8 3.70 -10.04 28.47
N ALA A 9 5.00 -10.36 28.37
CA ALA A 9 6.08 -9.36 28.41
C ALA A 9 6.54 -8.93 27.01
N SER A 10 5.93 -9.46 25.94
CA SER A 10 6.26 -9.07 24.58
C SER A 10 5.99 -7.58 24.35
N VAL A 11 7.01 -6.87 23.87
CA VAL A 11 6.91 -5.45 23.52
C VAL A 11 6.71 -5.30 22.01
N PRO A 12 5.86 -4.36 21.57
CA PRO A 12 5.67 -4.13 20.14
C PRO A 12 6.98 -3.64 19.51
N THR A 13 7.31 -4.18 18.35
CA THR A 13 8.46 -3.71 17.58
C THR A 13 8.21 -2.27 17.13
N GLY A 14 9.07 -1.35 17.55
CA GLY A 14 8.95 0.09 17.28
C GLY A 14 9.38 0.53 15.87
N ASP A 15 9.43 -0.40 14.92
CA ASP A 15 9.89 -0.10 13.57
C ASP A 15 8.91 0.85 12.87
N LYS A 16 9.44 2.01 12.45
CA LYS A 16 8.66 2.98 11.69
C LYS A 16 8.45 2.44 10.29
N ARG A 17 7.19 2.23 9.91
CA ARG A 17 6.85 1.88 8.53
C ARG A 17 7.06 3.10 7.62
N ARG A 18 8.00 2.99 6.67
CA ARG A 18 8.21 4.03 5.65
C ARG A 18 6.97 4.16 4.77
N ARG A 19 6.59 5.41 4.49
CA ARG A 19 5.55 5.73 3.52
C ARG A 19 6.11 5.67 2.10
N LEU A 20 5.37 5.05 1.19
CA LEU A 20 5.69 5.01 -0.24
C LEU A 20 5.05 6.22 -0.93
N THR A 21 5.73 6.73 -1.95
CA THR A 21 5.30 7.86 -2.78
C THR A 21 5.26 7.44 -4.26
N ARG A 22 4.75 8.31 -5.15
CA ARG A 22 4.79 8.03 -6.60
C ARG A 22 6.20 7.67 -7.09
N ALA A 23 7.24 8.27 -6.53
CA ALA A 23 8.63 8.02 -6.93
C ALA A 23 9.12 6.60 -6.59
N ASP A 24 8.48 5.93 -5.63
CA ASP A 24 8.81 4.56 -5.23
C ASP A 24 8.04 3.52 -6.06
N VAL A 25 7.11 3.95 -6.90
CA VAL A 25 6.27 3.11 -7.75
C VAL A 25 6.74 3.23 -9.19
N ALA A 26 6.91 2.11 -9.89
CA ALA A 26 7.20 2.12 -11.32
C ALA A 26 6.08 2.84 -12.10
N PRO A 27 6.34 3.42 -13.28
CA PRO A 27 5.27 4.00 -14.10
C PRO A 27 4.18 2.95 -14.38
N VAL A 28 2.94 3.25 -14.00
CA VAL A 28 1.79 2.36 -14.19
C VAL A 28 0.71 3.06 -15.03
N ASP A 29 0.24 2.38 -16.08
CA ASP A 29 -0.90 2.82 -16.87
C ASP A 29 -2.22 2.62 -16.12
N ALA A 30 -3.14 3.59 -16.24
CA ALA A 30 -4.45 3.50 -15.61
C ALA A 30 -5.23 2.24 -16.01
N TRP A 31 -5.14 1.83 -17.28
CA TRP A 31 -5.74 0.60 -17.80
C TRP A 31 -5.29 -0.65 -17.04
N ARG A 32 -4.01 -0.74 -16.67
CA ARG A 32 -3.47 -1.92 -15.97
C ARG A 32 -4.11 -2.07 -14.59
N ILE A 33 -4.28 -0.95 -13.88
CA ILE A 33 -4.96 -0.91 -12.58
C ILE A 33 -6.43 -1.34 -12.76
N MET A 34 -7.12 -0.83 -13.78
CA MET A 34 -8.51 -1.20 -14.06
C MET A 34 -8.65 -2.70 -14.36
N MET A 35 -7.77 -3.28 -15.17
CA MET A 35 -7.80 -4.71 -15.49
C MET A 35 -7.46 -5.60 -14.30
N ALA A 36 -6.50 -5.20 -13.47
CA ALA A 36 -6.16 -5.89 -12.24
C ALA A 36 -7.37 -5.96 -11.29
N LEU A 37 -8.09 -4.84 -11.10
CA LEU A 37 -9.34 -4.80 -10.33
C LEU A 37 -10.46 -5.62 -10.97
N LYS A 38 -10.59 -5.58 -12.31
CA LYS A 38 -11.62 -6.32 -13.05
C LYS A 38 -11.41 -7.83 -13.05
N SER A 39 -10.18 -8.28 -12.86
CA SER A 39 -9.83 -9.72 -12.84
C SER A 39 -10.43 -10.48 -11.66
N GLY A 40 -10.67 -9.80 -10.53
CA GLY A 40 -11.17 -10.42 -9.29
C GLY A 40 -10.18 -11.33 -8.58
N LEU A 41 -8.93 -11.43 -9.05
CA LEU A 41 -7.87 -12.18 -8.37
C LEU A 41 -7.43 -11.42 -7.12
N LEU A 42 -7.30 -12.12 -5.99
CA LEU A 42 -6.95 -11.50 -4.70
C LEU A 42 -5.63 -10.72 -4.79
N ALA A 43 -4.58 -11.36 -5.33
CA ALA A 43 -3.26 -10.74 -5.44
C ALA A 43 -3.26 -9.50 -6.34
N GLU A 44 -3.92 -9.57 -7.50
CA GLU A 44 -4.03 -8.44 -8.44
C GLU A 44 -4.87 -7.29 -7.88
N THR A 45 -5.93 -7.62 -7.15
CA THR A 45 -6.79 -6.63 -6.51
C THR A 45 -6.05 -5.93 -5.37
N CYS A 46 -5.35 -6.68 -4.51
CA CYS A 46 -4.50 -6.10 -3.47
C CYS A 46 -3.41 -5.21 -4.07
N TRP A 47 -2.74 -5.69 -5.11
CA TRP A 47 -1.74 -4.90 -5.82
C TRP A 47 -2.33 -3.59 -6.36
N ALA A 48 -3.47 -3.64 -7.05
CA ALA A 48 -4.11 -2.46 -7.62
C ALA A 48 -4.56 -1.46 -6.55
N LEU A 49 -5.09 -1.94 -5.42
CA LEU A 49 -5.51 -1.11 -4.29
C LEU A 49 -4.31 -0.44 -3.61
N ASP A 50 -3.20 -1.16 -3.40
CA ASP A 50 -1.99 -0.59 -2.82
C ASP A 50 -1.40 0.51 -3.71
N ILE A 51 -1.35 0.28 -5.03
CA ILE A 51 -0.90 1.30 -5.99
C ILE A 51 -1.83 2.52 -5.98
N LEU A 52 -3.15 2.32 -6.01
CA LEU A 52 -4.10 3.43 -5.92
C LEU A 52 -3.96 4.22 -4.63
N ASN A 53 -3.76 3.55 -3.50
CA ASN A 53 -3.61 4.21 -2.21
C ASN A 53 -2.33 5.05 -2.14
N ILE A 54 -1.22 4.58 -2.74
CA ILE A 54 0.03 5.36 -2.85
C ILE A 54 -0.18 6.58 -3.76
N LEU A 55 -0.78 6.38 -4.93
CA LEU A 55 -0.94 7.45 -5.93
C LEU A 55 -1.97 8.50 -5.49
N LEU A 56 -3.12 8.11 -4.96
CA LEU A 56 -4.15 9.05 -4.49
C LEU A 56 -3.70 9.85 -3.27
N PHE A 57 -2.76 9.32 -2.49
CA PHE A 57 -2.20 10.04 -1.38
C PHE A 57 -1.18 11.13 -1.80
N ASP A 58 -0.58 11.00 -2.99
CA ASP A 58 0.36 11.99 -3.51
C ASP A 58 -0.40 13.09 -4.26
N ASP A 59 -0.42 14.31 -3.71
CA ASP A 59 -1.14 15.46 -4.28
C ASP A 59 -0.75 15.76 -5.74
N ASN A 60 0.45 15.34 -6.16
CA ASN A 60 0.93 15.50 -7.54
C ASN A 60 0.27 14.55 -8.54
N CYS A 61 -0.35 13.46 -8.06
CA CYS A 61 -0.99 12.45 -8.91
C CYS A 61 -2.50 12.62 -9.00
N ILE A 62 -3.12 13.42 -8.13
CA ILE A 62 -4.57 13.65 -8.13
C ILE A 62 -5.10 14.09 -9.50
N PRO A 63 -4.44 14.99 -10.27
CA PRO A 63 -4.91 15.37 -11.61
C PRO A 63 -4.92 14.22 -12.63
N TYR A 64 -4.11 13.18 -12.42
CA TYR A 64 -4.05 12.00 -13.31
C TYR A 64 -5.34 11.16 -13.24
N PHE A 65 -6.09 11.26 -12.13
CA PHE A 65 -7.36 10.58 -11.93
C PHE A 65 -8.57 11.50 -12.14
N GLY A 66 -8.41 12.61 -12.87
CA GLY A 66 -9.49 13.52 -13.23
C GLY A 66 -10.57 12.81 -14.06
N LEU A 67 -11.53 12.22 -13.35
CA LEU A 67 -12.85 11.81 -13.80
C LEU A 67 -13.76 13.03 -13.91
#